data_AF-A0AAW5B1X0-F1
#
_entry.id   AF-A0AAW5B1X0-F1
#
_cell.length_a   1.000
_cell.length_b   1.000
_cell.length_c   1.000
_cell.angle_alpha   90.00
_cell.angle_beta   90.00
_cell.angle_gamma   90.00
#
_symmetry.space_group_name_H-M   'P 1'
#
loop_
_entity.id
_entity.type
_entity.pdbx_description
1 polymer ?
#
loop_
_entity_poly.entity_id
_entity_poly.type
_entity_poly.pdbx_seq_one_letter_code
_entity_poly.pdbx_strand_id
1 'polypeptide(L)' 'MAEYPINKGIGRPVEFKGLKAQYLFIFCGGLLALFVLFVILYMVGIDQWICIGFGAASSSVLVWQTFALNARYG' A
#
# COMPACT_ATOMS: atom_id res chain seq x y z
N MET A 1 7.98 -46.15 -7.06
CA MET A 1 7.82 -44.77 -7.59
C MET A 1 7.09 -44.00 -6.50
N ALA A 2 7.73 -43.00 -5.88
CA ALA A 2 7.13 -42.30 -4.73
C ALA A 2 6.06 -41.31 -5.24
N GLU A 3 4.84 -41.46 -4.74
CA GLU A 3 3.71 -40.61 -5.09
C GLU A 3 3.80 -39.32 -4.24
N TYR A 4 4.20 -38.22 -4.87
CA TYR A 4 4.27 -36.93 -4.20
C TYR A 4 2.90 -36.26 -4.26
N PRO A 5 2.28 -35.88 -3.12
CA PRO A 5 1.06 -35.11 -3.12
C PRO A 5 1.33 -33.73 -3.72
N ILE A 6 0.80 -33.46 -4.91
CA ILE A 6 0.84 -32.14 -5.55
C ILE A 6 -0.14 -31.23 -4.81
N ASN A 7 0.38 -30.41 -3.90
CA ASN A 7 -0.41 -29.38 -3.22
C ASN A 7 -0.67 -28.20 -4.17
N LYS A 8 -1.90 -28.12 -4.70
CA LYS A 8 -2.34 -26.98 -5.52
C LYS A 8 -2.19 -25.67 -4.72
N GLY A 9 -1.27 -24.81 -5.14
CA GLY A 9 -1.05 -23.48 -4.55
C GLY A 9 0.33 -23.24 -3.93
N ILE A 10 1.17 -24.27 -3.79
CA ILE A 10 2.57 -24.09 -3.37
C ILE A 10 3.30 -23.25 -4.43
N GLY A 11 3.75 -22.05 -4.05
CA GLY A 11 4.50 -21.13 -4.91
C GLY A 11 3.66 -20.06 -5.63
N ARG A 12 2.33 -20.04 -5.48
CA ARG A 12 1.55 -18.87 -5.93
C ARG A 12 1.89 -17.68 -5.03
N PRO A 13 2.16 -16.49 -5.60
CA PRO A 13 2.34 -15.29 -4.79
C PRO A 13 1.09 -15.09 -3.94
N VAL A 14 1.28 -14.77 -2.65
CA VAL A 14 0.19 -14.47 -1.75
C VAL A 14 -0.59 -13.27 -2.28
N GLU A 15 -1.82 -13.53 -2.72
CA GLU A 15 -2.77 -12.52 -3.16
C GLU A 15 -3.85 -12.37 -2.10
N PHE A 16 -4.00 -11.15 -1.58
CA PHE A 16 -5.06 -10.79 -0.65
C PHE A 16 -6.13 -10.01 -1.43
N LYS A 17 -7.30 -10.62 -1.65
CA LYS A 17 -8.43 -9.99 -2.37
C LYS A 17 -8.04 -9.39 -3.74
N GLY A 18 -7.17 -10.05 -4.50
CA GLY A 18 -6.70 -9.59 -5.82
C GLY A 18 -5.57 -8.55 -5.78
N LEU A 19 -5.07 -8.19 -4.60
CA LEU A 19 -3.80 -7.47 -4.44
C LEU A 19 -2.67 -8.44 -4.15
N LYS A 20 -1.58 -8.38 -4.92
CA LYS A 20 -0.35 -9.08 -4.53
C LYS A 20 0.17 -8.50 -3.22
N ALA A 21 0.66 -9.37 -2.32
CA ALA A 21 1.17 -8.98 -1.00
C ALA A 21 2.25 -7.87 -1.07
N GLN A 22 3.02 -7.80 -2.15
CA GLN A 22 4.02 -6.75 -2.36
C GLN A 22 3.39 -5.35 -2.48
N TYR A 23 2.30 -5.20 -3.22
CA TYR A 23 1.61 -3.91 -3.36
C TYR A 23 0.81 -3.54 -2.10
N LEU A 24 0.32 -4.54 -1.36
CA LEU A 24 -0.31 -4.33 -0.04
C LEU A 24 0.69 -3.74 0.96
N PHE A 25 1.94 -4.23 0.96
CA PHE A 25 2.99 -3.69 1.83
C PHE A 25 3.36 -2.24 1.47
N ILE A 26 3.46 -1.93 0.18
CA ILE A 26 3.70 -0.56 -0.29
C ILE A 26 2.54 0.36 0.13
N PHE A 27 1.30 -0.14 0.05
CA PHE A 27 0.12 0.61 0.45
C PHE A 27 0.10 0.92 1.95
N CYS A 28 0.24 -0.09 2.80
CA CYS A 28 0.26 0.10 4.26
C CYS A 28 1.47 0.93 4.71
N GLY A 29 2.67 0.63 4.18
CA GLY A 29 3.88 1.40 4.50
C GLY A 29 3.77 2.85 4.05
N GLY A 30 3.19 3.08 2.87
CA GLY A 30 2.91 4.40 2.33
C GLY A 30 1.94 5.23 3.19
N LEU A 31 0.83 4.63 3.61
CA LEU A 31 -0.12 5.27 4.54
C LEU A 31 0.53 5.62 5.88
N LEU A 32 1.35 4.71 6.42
CA LEU A 32 2.05 4.94 7.68
C LEU A 32 3.06 6.08 7.56
N ALA A 33 3.80 6.15 6.45
CA ALA A 33 4.71 7.26 6.17
C ALA A 33 3.98 8.60 6.03
N LEU A 34 2.84 8.63 5.33
CA LEU A 34 2.00 9.83 5.22
C LEU A 34 1.47 10.29 6.58
N PHE A 35 1.07 9.35 7.44
CA PHE A 35 0.63 9.65 8.79
C PHE A 35 1.74 10.28 9.64
N VAL A 36 2.95 9.70 9.62
CA VAL A 36 4.11 10.27 10.34
C VAL A 36 4.45 11.66 9.80
N LEU A 37 4.45 11.83 8.48
CA LEU A 37 4.73 13.13 7.84
C LEU A 37 3.68 14.18 8.22
N PHE A 38 2.40 13.82 8.28
CA PHE A 38 1.34 14.69 8.76
C PHE A 38 1.56 15.14 10.21
N VAL A 39 1.95 14.22 11.10
CA VAL A 39 2.25 14.53 12.50
C VAL A 39 3.43 15.50 12.60
N ILE A 40 4.47 15.32 11.80
CA ILE A 40 5.63 16.22 11.77
C ILE A 40 5.21 17.62 11.28
N LEU A 41 4.46 17.71 10.17
CA LEU A 41 3.97 18.99 9.63
C LEU A 41 3.10 19.74 10.66
N TYR A 42 2.27 19.01 11.39
CA TYR A 42 1.46 19.57 12.47
C TYR A 42 2.32 20.08 13.65
N MET A 43 3.34 19.34 14.08
CA MET A 43 4.27 19.79 15.14
C MET A 43 5.07 21.04 14.73
N VAL A 44 5.40 21.21 13.45
CA VAL A 44 6.11 22.38 12.92
C VAL A 44 5.22 23.65 12.93
N GLY A 45 3.92 23.51 13.20
CA GLY A 45 2.98 24.64 13.29
C GLY A 45 2.42 25.08 11.93
N ILE A 46 2.42 24.19 10.93
CA ILE A 46 1.75 24.45 9.65
C ILE A 46 0.24 24.47 9.84
N ASP A 47 -0.43 25.38 9.14
CA ASP A 47 -1.88 25.51 9.16
C ASP A 47 -2.58 24.17 8.85
N GLN A 48 -3.60 23.86 9.65
CA GLN A 48 -4.29 22.58 9.59
C GLN A 48 -4.96 22.33 8.24
N TRP A 49 -5.43 23.37 7.54
CA TRP A 49 -6.02 23.22 6.22
C TRP A 49 -5.00 22.78 5.17
N ILE A 50 -3.77 23.27 5.26
CA ILE A 50 -2.67 22.86 4.38
C ILE A 50 -2.32 21.40 4.65
N CYS A 51 -2.22 21.00 5.92
CA CYS A 51 -1.97 19.60 6.31
C CYS A 51 -3.08 18.65 5.82
N ILE A 52 -4.35 19.05 5.92
CA ILE A 52 -5.49 18.26 5.42
C ILE A 52 -5.45 18.16 3.91
N GLY A 53 -5.25 19.27 3.20
CA GLY A 53 -5.16 19.30 1.74
C GLY A 53 -4.02 18.41 1.23
N PHE A 54 -2.84 18.51 1.84
CA PHE A 54 -1.70 17.68 1.52
C PHE A 54 -1.97 16.21 1.79
N GLY A 55 -2.49 15.86 2.98
CA GLY A 55 -2.79 14.49 3.35
C GLY A 55 -3.85 13.83 2.46
N ALA A 56 -4.90 14.57 2.09
CA ALA A 56 -5.94 14.09 1.18
C ALA A 56 -5.41 13.88 -0.24
N ALA A 57 -4.61 14.82 -0.76
CA ALA A 57 -4.01 14.69 -2.08
C ALA A 57 -3.00 13.54 -2.13
N SER A 58 -2.09 13.46 -1.17
CA SER A 58 -1.04 12.45 -1.14
C SER A 58 -1.58 11.04 -0.93
N SER A 59 -2.60 10.87 -0.06
CA SER A 59 -3.26 9.57 0.15
C SER A 59 -4.02 9.11 -1.10
N SER A 60 -4.72 10.03 -1.78
CA SER A 60 -5.41 9.73 -3.04
C SER A 60 -4.44 9.27 -4.13
N VAL A 61 -3.30 9.97 -4.28
CA VAL A 61 -2.24 9.59 -5.22
C VAL A 61 -1.65 8.23 -4.86
N LEU A 62 -1.41 7.97 -3.57
CA LEU A 62 -0.84 6.71 -3.10
C LEU A 62 -1.76 5.54 -3.39
N VAL A 63 -3.06 5.66 -3.08
CA VAL A 63 -4.09 4.66 -3.42
C VAL A 63 -4.10 4.43 -4.94
N TRP A 64 -4.16 5.50 -5.73
CA TRP A 64 -4.20 5.36 -7.19
C TRP A 64 -2.96 4.66 -7.75
N GLN A 65 -1.76 5.03 -7.28
CA GLN A 65 -0.51 4.41 -7.70
C GLN A 65 -0.43 2.93 -7.32
N THR A 66 -0.82 2.55 -6.10
CA THR A 66 -0.77 1.14 -5.68
C THR A 66 -1.75 0.28 -6.47
N PHE A 67 -2.97 0.76 -6.74
CA PHE A 67 -3.93 0.03 -7.57
C PHE A 67 -3.54 -0.01 -9.04
N ALA A 68 -3.00 1.08 -9.60
CA ALA A 68 -2.53 1.12 -10.99
C ALA A 68 -1.35 0.16 -11.21
N LEU A 69 -0.40 0.11 -10.27
CA LEU A 69 0.72 -0.83 -10.32
C LEU A 69 0.24 -2.27 -10.13
N ASN A 70 -0.71 -2.50 -9.22
CA ASN A 70 -1.32 -3.82 -9.05
C ASN A 70 -2.07 -4.28 -10.31
N ALA A 71 -2.73 -3.40 -11.06
CA ALA A 71 -3.40 -3.77 -12.31
C ALA A 71 -2.42 -4.05 -13.47
N ARG A 72 -1.24 -3.42 -13.46
CA ARG A 72 -0.26 -3.51 -14.56
C ARG A 72 0.75 -4.65 -14.39
N TYR A 73 1.05 -5.03 -13.15
CA TYR A 73 2.09 -6.03 -12.81
C TYR A 73 1.59 -7.12 -11.84
N GLY A 74 0.37 -6.99 -11.33
CA GLY A 74 -0.34 -8.03 -10.56
C GLY A 74 -0.79 -9.16 -11.46
#